data_AF-A0A7S3YJ96-F1
#
_entry.id   AF-A0A7S3YJ96-F1
#
_cell.length_a   1.000
_cell.length_b   1.000
_cell.length_c   1.000
_cell.angle_alpha   90.00
_cell.angle_beta   90.00
_cell.angle_gamma   90.00
#
_symmetry.space_group_name_H-M   'P 1'
#
loop_
_entity.id
_entity.type
_entity.pdbx_description
1 polymer ?
#
loop_
_entity_poly.entity_id
_entity_poly.type
_entity_poly.pdbx_seq_one_letter_code
_entity_poly.pdbx_strand_id
1 'polypeptide(L)'
;MAIGTGNLESIQSEEKKKVKEGIVKGMENLLKVAQEKGINAEVKIVEGVPKVKICEFAEKLKTDVVVMASRGMGAMKRFFLGSNSDYCIHNCPSSVVIVREQDLKSIS
;
A
#
# COMPACT_ATOMS: atom_id res chain seq x y z
N MET A 1 -21.76 -43.52 7.61
CA MET A 1 -21.13 -42.44 8.40
C MET A 1 -20.75 -41.36 7.41
N ALA A 2 -21.45 -40.23 7.40
CA ALA A 2 -21.28 -39.21 6.36
C ALA A 2 -19.96 -38.45 6.57
N ILE A 3 -19.22 -38.34 5.47
CA ILE A 3 -18.04 -37.49 5.23
C ILE A 3 -18.36 -36.01 5.44
N GLY A 4 -17.45 -35.30 6.10
CA GLY A 4 -17.55 -33.86 6.34
C GLY A 4 -16.18 -33.21 6.38
N THR A 5 -15.37 -33.39 5.33
CA THR A 5 -14.20 -32.54 5.09
C THR A 5 -14.67 -31.24 4.44
N GLY A 6 -15.09 -30.30 5.29
CA GLY A 6 -15.31 -28.91 4.86
C GLY A 6 -14.01 -28.34 4.30
N ASN A 7 -14.09 -27.79 3.11
CA ASN A 7 -12.96 -27.31 2.31
C ASN A 7 -12.27 -26.10 2.98
N LEU A 8 -11.02 -26.27 3.42
CA LEU A 8 -10.21 -25.22 4.06
C LEU A 8 -9.90 -24.06 3.09
N GLU A 9 -9.95 -24.32 1.78
CA GLU A 9 -9.70 -23.32 0.73
C GLU A 9 -10.85 -22.29 0.60
N SER A 10 -12.10 -22.70 0.87
CA SER A 10 -13.27 -21.79 0.82
C SER A 10 -13.36 -20.83 2.01
N ILE A 11 -12.64 -21.09 3.10
CA ILE A 11 -12.60 -20.18 4.26
C ILE A 11 -11.57 -19.07 4.01
N GLN A 12 -10.47 -19.36 3.29
CA GLN A 12 -9.47 -18.36 2.91
C GLN A 12 -9.93 -17.42 1.79
N SER A 13 -10.85 -17.85 0.92
CA SER A 13 -11.40 -17.01 -0.16
C SER A 13 -12.31 -15.89 0.35
N GLU A 14 -13.14 -16.17 1.36
CA GLU A 14 -14.12 -15.21 1.89
C GLU A 14 -13.48 -14.10 2.73
N GLU A 15 -12.46 -14.42 3.53
CA GLU A 15 -11.73 -13.41 4.33
C GLU A 15 -10.87 -12.50 3.44
N LYS A 16 -10.17 -13.05 2.44
CA LYS A 16 -9.44 -12.25 1.46
C LYS A 16 -10.36 -11.32 0.69
N LYS A 17 -11.57 -11.79 0.35
CA LYS A 17 -12.59 -10.98 -0.33
C LYS A 17 -13.03 -9.78 0.50
N LYS A 18 -13.34 -9.97 1.78
CA LYS A 18 -13.72 -8.87 2.70
C LYS A 18 -12.60 -7.84 2.89
N VAL A 19 -11.36 -8.31 3.04
CA VAL A 19 -10.19 -7.41 3.17
C VAL A 19 -10.01 -6.59 1.88
N LYS A 20 -10.12 -7.23 0.72
CA LYS A 20 -10.02 -6.58 -0.58
C LYS A 20 -11.12 -5.55 -0.79
N GLU A 21 -12.37 -5.86 -0.43
CA GLU A 21 -13.49 -4.92 -0.46
C GLU A 21 -13.24 -3.68 0.41
N GLY A 22 -12.72 -3.88 1.63
CA GLY A 22 -12.35 -2.78 2.52
C GLY A 22 -11.27 -1.87 1.93
N ILE A 23 -10.24 -2.46 1.30
CA ILE A 23 -9.18 -1.71 0.62
C ILE A 23 -9.75 -0.92 -0.56
N VAL A 24 -10.54 -1.56 -1.42
CA VAL A 24 -11.15 -0.91 -2.60
C VAL A 24 -11.97 0.31 -2.17
N LYS A 25 -12.84 0.16 -1.17
CA LYS A 25 -13.66 1.26 -0.67
C LYS A 25 -12.83 2.43 -0.13
N GLY A 26 -11.73 2.13 0.58
CA GLY A 26 -10.79 3.15 1.05
C GLY A 26 -10.14 3.91 -0.12
N MET A 27 -9.76 3.20 -1.18
CA MET A 27 -9.11 3.78 -2.36
C MET A 27 -10.08 4.58 -3.25
N GLU A 28 -11.36 4.20 -3.33
CA GLU A 28 -12.39 4.95 -4.07
C GLU A 28 -12.52 6.39 -3.58
N ASN A 29 -12.46 6.60 -2.26
CA ASN A 29 -12.50 7.94 -1.68
C ASN A 29 -11.26 8.78 -2.07
N LEU A 30 -10.08 8.15 -2.13
CA LEU A 30 -8.85 8.82 -2.55
C LEU A 30 -8.91 9.23 -4.03
N LEU A 31 -9.47 8.38 -4.89
CA LEU A 31 -9.68 8.70 -6.31
C LEU A 31 -10.61 9.91 -6.48
N LYS A 32 -11.70 9.99 -5.71
CA LYS A 32 -12.60 11.16 -5.72
C LYS A 32 -11.85 12.44 -5.36
N VAL A 33 -11.10 12.43 -4.26
CA VAL A 33 -10.31 13.60 -3.82
C VAL A 33 -9.27 13.99 -4.88
N ALA A 34 -8.63 13.02 -5.53
CA ALA A 34 -7.69 13.29 -6.61
C ALA A 34 -8.39 13.94 -7.83
N GLN A 35 -9.54 13.40 -8.23
CA GLN A 35 -10.35 13.91 -9.34
C GLN A 35 -10.85 15.34 -9.08
N GLU A 36 -11.36 15.62 -7.88
CA GLU A 36 -11.77 16.96 -7.46
C GLU A 36 -10.63 17.99 -7.54
N LYS A 37 -9.39 17.53 -7.38
CA LYS A 37 -8.17 18.34 -7.53
C LYS A 37 -7.61 18.35 -8.95
N GLY A 38 -8.29 17.74 -9.92
CA GLY A 38 -7.85 17.64 -11.32
C GLY A 38 -6.65 16.72 -11.53
N ILE A 39 -6.39 15.80 -10.59
CA ILE A 39 -5.27 14.86 -10.66
C ILE A 39 -5.73 13.58 -11.37
N ASN A 40 -5.03 13.19 -12.43
CA ASN A 40 -5.23 11.88 -13.06
C ASN A 40 -4.64 10.79 -12.15
N ALA A 41 -5.49 9.97 -11.56
CA ALA A 41 -5.10 8.97 -10.57
C ALA A 41 -5.62 7.57 -10.93
N GLU A 42 -4.78 6.56 -10.67
CA GLU A 42 -5.08 5.15 -10.86
C GLU A 42 -4.77 4.39 -9.56
N VAL A 43 -5.62 3.43 -9.20
CA VAL A 43 -5.40 2.55 -8.04
C VAL A 43 -5.08 1.15 -8.53
N LYS A 44 -4.02 0.56 -7.99
CA LYS A 44 -3.63 -0.83 -8.25
C LYS A 44 -3.42 -1.59 -6.95
N ILE A 45 -4.12 -2.72 -6.81
CA ILE A 45 -3.95 -3.66 -5.70
C ILE A 45 -3.03 -4.77 -6.19
N VAL A 46 -1.90 -4.93 -5.50
CA VAL A 46 -0.85 -5.89 -5.87
C VAL A 46 -0.60 -6.82 -4.70
N GLU A 47 -0.60 -8.13 -4.96
CA GLU A 47 -0.25 -9.15 -3.96
C GLU A 47 1.26 -9.46 -3.99
N GLY A 48 1.85 -9.68 -2.81
CA GLY A 48 3.25 -10.03 -2.65
C GLY A 48 3.93 -9.29 -1.49
N VAL A 49 5.26 -9.31 -1.48
CA VAL A 49 6.07 -8.60 -0.47
C VAL A 49 6.09 -7.10 -0.80
N PRO A 50 5.52 -6.21 0.03
CA PRO A 50 5.27 -4.81 -0.35
C PRO A 50 6.50 -4.05 -0.84
N LYS A 51 7.59 -4.09 -0.07
CA LYS A 51 8.84 -3.39 -0.40
C LYS A 51 9.46 -3.79 -1.74
N VAL A 52 9.32 -5.07 -2.12
CA VAL A 52 9.79 -5.59 -3.41
C VAL A 52 8.84 -5.15 -4.53
N LYS A 53 7.53 -5.33 -4.31
CA LYS A 53 6.50 -4.97 -5.29
C LYS A 53 6.47 -3.48 -5.61
N ILE A 54 6.75 -2.61 -4.64
CA ILE A 54 6.86 -1.16 -4.88
C ILE A 54 7.99 -0.87 -5.85
N CYS A 55 9.19 -1.44 -5.64
CA CYS A 55 10.35 -1.19 -6.51
C CYS A 55 10.12 -1.77 -7.92
N GLU A 56 9.61 -3.00 -8.02
CA GLU A 56 9.26 -3.62 -9.31
C GLU A 56 8.23 -2.78 -10.08
N PHE A 57 7.24 -2.22 -9.37
CA PHE A 57 6.18 -1.45 -9.99
C PHE A 57 6.67 -0.06 -10.45
N ALA A 58 7.52 0.58 -9.65
CA ALA A 58 8.21 1.81 -10.01
C ALA A 58 9.07 1.63 -11.27
N GLU A 59 9.80 0.52 -11.36
CA GLU A 59 10.58 0.15 -12.55
C GLU A 59 9.69 -0.05 -13.78
N LYS A 60 8.63 -0.86 -13.63
CA LYS A 60 7.70 -1.20 -14.71
C LYS A 60 6.99 0.03 -15.26
N LEU A 61 6.57 0.94 -14.39
CA LEU A 61 5.87 2.17 -14.77
C LEU A 61 6.83 3.30 -15.16
N LYS A 62 8.13 3.15 -14.93
CA LYS A 62 9.15 4.19 -15.11
C LYS A 62 8.76 5.48 -14.39
N THR A 63 8.39 5.36 -13.12
CA THR A 63 8.00 6.53 -12.31
C THR A 63 9.19 7.46 -12.09
N ASP A 64 8.95 8.77 -12.11
CA ASP A 64 9.98 9.75 -11.73
C ASP A 64 10.22 9.75 -10.21
N VAL A 65 9.12 9.63 -9.44
CA VAL A 65 9.12 9.73 -7.98
C VAL A 65 8.16 8.70 -7.36
N VAL A 66 8.61 8.05 -6.29
CA VAL A 66 7.77 7.28 -5.36
C VAL A 66 7.60 8.09 -4.09
N VAL A 67 6.35 8.43 -3.76
CA VAL A 67 6.00 9.10 -2.51
C VAL A 67 5.43 8.06 -1.54
N MET A 68 5.99 7.98 -0.34
CA MET A 68 5.49 7.06 0.68
C MET A 68 5.64 7.63 2.09
N ALA A 69 4.80 7.13 3.00
CA ALA A 69 4.91 7.49 4.41
C ALA A 69 6.23 6.97 5.01
N SER A 70 6.77 7.68 5.99
CA SER A 70 7.97 7.24 6.72
C SER A 70 7.75 5.93 7.48
N ARG A 71 6.51 5.64 7.87
CA ARG A 71 6.10 4.43 8.60
C ARG A 71 4.65 4.06 8.24
N GLY A 72 4.32 2.78 8.42
CA GLY A 72 2.93 2.30 8.38
C GLY A 72 2.29 2.25 9.77
N MET A 73 1.12 1.61 9.87
CA MET A 73 0.32 1.47 11.10
C MET A 73 0.92 0.51 12.16
N GLY A 74 2.20 0.15 12.06
CA GLY A 74 2.87 -0.82 12.95
C GLY A 74 3.34 -0.23 14.29
N ALA A 75 3.61 -1.10 15.27
CA ALA A 75 3.89 -0.73 16.67
C ALA A 75 5.29 -0.13 16.95
N MET A 76 6.12 0.13 15.94
CA MET A 76 7.52 0.54 16.14
C MET A 76 7.67 2.06 16.31
N LYS A 77 7.40 2.55 17.52
CA LYS A 77 7.61 3.96 17.90
C LYS A 77 9.09 4.38 17.91
N ARG A 78 10.03 3.43 18.05
CA ARG A 78 11.47 3.71 18.26
C ARG A 78 12.31 3.95 17.00
N PHE A 79 11.84 3.62 15.79
CA PHE A 79 12.64 3.70 14.55
C PHE A 79 12.20 4.85 13.66
N PHE A 80 13.11 5.67 13.13
CA PHE A 80 12.77 6.81 12.27
C PHE A 80 12.02 6.41 10.98
N LEU A 81 12.48 5.36 10.31
CA LEU A 81 11.89 4.78 9.10
C LEU A 81 11.28 3.40 9.37
N GLY A 82 10.20 3.07 8.65
CA GLY A 82 9.62 1.74 8.60
C GLY A 82 10.35 0.85 7.59
N SER A 83 10.22 -0.47 7.73
CA SER A 83 10.95 -1.46 6.92
C SER A 83 10.69 -1.36 5.41
N ASN A 84 9.49 -0.94 5.00
CA ASN A 84 9.20 -0.72 3.58
C ASN A 84 9.87 0.55 3.05
N SER A 85 9.78 1.64 3.81
CA SER A 85 10.34 2.94 3.43
C SER A 85 11.86 2.90 3.38
N ASP A 86 12.48 2.28 4.39
CA ASP A 86 13.93 2.05 4.45
C ASP A 86 14.43 1.22 3.26
N TYR A 87 13.73 0.12 2.93
CA TYR A 87 14.09 -0.67 1.77
C TYR A 87 13.97 0.11 0.45
N CYS A 88 12.88 0.85 0.25
CA CYS A 88 12.66 1.59 -0.98
C CYS A 88 13.70 2.69 -1.18
N ILE A 89 14.11 3.40 -0.13
CA ILE A 89 15.16 4.43 -0.21
C ILE A 89 16.46 3.86 -0.82
N HIS A 90 16.81 2.62 -0.48
CA HIS A 90 18.07 2.02 -0.91
C HIS A 90 17.98 1.24 -2.23
N ASN A 91 16.78 0.82 -2.65
CA ASN A 91 16.63 -0.15 -3.74
C ASN A 91 15.66 0.29 -4.85
N CYS A 92 14.88 1.35 -4.65
CA CYS A 92 13.94 1.82 -5.67
C CYS A 92 14.72 2.48 -6.82
N PRO A 93 14.40 2.17 -8.09
CA PRO A 93 15.05 2.82 -9.24
C PRO A 93 14.64 4.29 -9.41
N SER A 94 13.54 4.70 -8.79
CA SER A 94 13.01 6.07 -8.83
C SER A 94 13.43 6.85 -7.59
N SER A 95 13.38 8.19 -7.69
CA SER A 95 13.56 9.05 -6.51
C SER A 95 12.50 8.75 -5.46
N VAL A 96 12.89 8.67 -4.18
CA VAL A 96 11.97 8.34 -3.08
C VAL A 96 11.77 9.55 -2.18
N VAL A 97 10.51 9.97 -2.04
CA VAL A 97 10.11 11.04 -1.11
C VAL A 97 9.41 10.42 0.09
N ILE A 98 9.97 10.69 1.27
CA ILE A 98 9.44 10.23 2.54
C ILE A 98 8.64 11.35 3.22
N VAL A 99 7.36 11.10 3.46
CA VAL A 99 6.48 12.01 4.20
C VAL A 99 6.33 11.54 5.64
N ARG A 100 6.67 12.38 6.62
CA ARG A 100 6.45 12.07 8.05
C ARG A 100 5.12 12.64 8.53
N GLU A 101 4.54 11.99 9.53
CA GLU A 101 3.25 12.40 10.11
C GLU A 101 3.26 13.86 10.63
N GLN A 102 4.38 14.29 11.22
CA GLN A 102 4.57 15.67 11.68
C GLN A 102 4.52 16.69 10.53
N ASP A 103 4.92 16.29 9.33
CA ASP A 103 4.89 17.15 8.14
C ASP A 103 3.44 17.27 7.63
N LEU A 104 2.61 16.24 7.78
CA LEU A 104 1.18 16.27 7.41
C LEU A 104 0.34 17.20 8.29
N LYS A 105 0.66 17.30 9.59
CA LYS A 105 -0.03 18.21 10.53
C LYS A 105 0.32 19.68 10.32
N SER A 106 1.40 19.97 9.59
CA SER A 106 1.81 21.35 9.28
C SER A 106 1.14 21.93 8.03
N ILE A 107 0.45 21.09 7.25
CA ILE A 107 -0.21 21.45 5.99
C ILE A 107 -1.75 21.45 6.14
N SER A 108 -2.26 20.97 7.28
CA SER A 108 -3.68 20.94 7.63
C SER A 108 -4.13 22.19 8.40
#